data_AF-C3XSD5-F1
#
_entry.id   AF-C3XSD5-F1
#
_cell.length_a   1.000
_cell.length_b   1.000
_cell.length_c   1.000
_cell.angle_alpha   90.00
_cell.angle_beta   90.00
_cell.angle_gamma   90.00
#
_symmetry.space_group_name_H-M   'P 1'
#
loop_
_entity.id
_entity.type
_entity.pdbx_description
1 polymer ?
#
loop_
_entity_poly.entity_id
_entity_poly.type
_entity_poly.pdbx_seq_one_letter_code
_entity_poly.pdbx_strand_id
1 'polypeptide(L)'
;MIRHEQNLLFFRKESSKETLLIVNGSVPLSYPAQGVVVAPHEPVYIPGKGVVTRAHDIFPHLCQVQLLSAEFGVLDIAATVPNVNVNGQETTSLTISSTSLSHLNRQLEFVVYISTVFDIDAREYVHFVYMQHKAIIPIIIRVRKPPILYDTGKAGDINDKVTAITKTFKRYSSVRLLLRSIQKYYPRMRVVVADDNKPIEDLQSEHVDHYVMPFASGWFGGRNLAVSQVITPYLLWLDDDFVFTEDTKLEIMAGVLDNSNLDVVSGIAGEMNLVTTRMELIPGKDDDDGYCIHHKSGNYGQVPGFPDCYLTTKVYNFFMGRSDEIRSVGFYPAYSRYADREFYLEALGRLRMAACKGVHIGH
;
A
#
# COMPACT_ATOMS: atom_id res chain seq x y z
N MET A 1 -22.68 -19.38 -1.07
CA MET A 1 -22.17 -18.00 -0.96
C MET A 1 -20.65 -17.94 -0.80
N ILE A 2 -20.01 -18.86 -0.09
CA ILE A 2 -18.55 -18.85 0.20
C ILE A 2 -17.63 -19.17 -1.02
N ARG A 3 -18.13 -19.83 -2.07
CA ARG A 3 -17.33 -20.18 -3.27
C ARG A 3 -17.16 -19.07 -4.30
N HIS A 4 -17.89 -17.94 -4.19
CA HIS A 4 -17.73 -16.81 -5.12
C HIS A 4 -16.67 -15.80 -4.66
N GLU A 5 -16.37 -15.75 -3.35
CA GLU A 5 -15.42 -14.78 -2.78
C GLU A 5 -13.95 -15.14 -3.04
N GLN A 6 -13.62 -16.41 -3.25
CA GLN A 6 -12.23 -16.84 -3.46
C GLN A 6 -11.60 -16.33 -4.76
N ASN A 7 -12.41 -15.96 -5.77
CA ASN A 7 -11.93 -15.41 -7.04
C ASN A 7 -11.86 -13.87 -7.06
N LEU A 8 -12.29 -13.19 -5.99
CA LEU A 8 -12.37 -11.71 -5.90
C LEU A 8 -11.19 -11.09 -5.12
N LEU A 9 -10.27 -11.93 -4.60
CA LEU A 9 -9.15 -11.48 -3.80
C LEU A 9 -8.02 -10.98 -4.70
N PHE A 10 -7.95 -9.65 -4.85
CA PHE A 10 -6.83 -9.00 -5.49
C PHE A 10 -5.68 -8.81 -4.49
N PHE A 11 -4.70 -9.72 -4.53
CA PHE A 11 -3.59 -9.72 -3.56
C PHE A 11 -2.52 -8.67 -3.87
N ARG A 12 -2.12 -7.92 -2.84
CA ARG A 12 -1.03 -6.94 -2.90
C ARG A 12 0.29 -7.64 -2.59
N LYS A 13 1.37 -7.25 -3.28
CA LYS A 13 2.74 -7.57 -2.84
C LYS A 13 3.06 -6.80 -1.57
N GLU A 14 3.18 -7.50 -0.45
CA GLU A 14 3.36 -6.91 0.89
C GLU A 14 4.59 -6.00 1.00
N SER A 15 4.50 -5.02 1.90
CA SER A 15 5.60 -4.11 2.22
C SER A 15 6.69 -4.83 3.02
N SER A 16 7.96 -4.47 2.81
CA SER A 16 9.09 -5.03 3.57
C SER A 16 9.00 -4.78 5.08
N LYS A 17 8.18 -3.80 5.51
CA LYS A 17 7.94 -3.51 6.94
C LYS A 17 7.20 -4.63 7.66
N GLU A 18 6.38 -5.41 6.95
CA GLU A 18 5.56 -6.49 7.50
C GLU A 18 6.23 -7.87 7.33
N THR A 19 7.39 -7.90 6.68
CA THR A 19 8.20 -9.13 6.56
C THR A 19 8.70 -9.56 7.93
N LEU A 20 8.38 -10.79 8.31
CA LEU A 20 8.87 -11.39 9.55
C LEU A 20 10.38 -11.62 9.47
N LEU A 21 11.12 -10.96 10.36
CA LEU A 21 12.57 -11.16 10.51
C LEU A 21 12.84 -11.80 11.87
N ILE A 22 13.42 -13.00 11.85
CA ILE A 22 13.76 -13.76 13.05
C ILE A 22 15.28 -13.68 13.27
N VAL A 23 15.66 -13.29 14.47
CA VAL A 23 17.04 -13.45 14.95
C VAL A 23 17.17 -14.88 15.43
N ASN A 24 17.99 -15.67 14.74
CA ASN A 24 18.34 -17.02 15.18
C ASN A 24 19.49 -16.91 16.20
N GLY A 25 19.21 -17.32 17.44
CA GLY A 25 19.99 -17.05 18.64
C GLY A 25 21.45 -17.49 18.60
N SER A 26 22.33 -16.62 18.11
CA SER A 26 23.78 -16.76 18.24
C SER A 26 24.29 -16.47 19.68
N VAL A 27 23.48 -15.77 20.51
CA VAL A 27 23.68 -15.52 21.96
C VAL A 27 22.34 -15.15 22.65
N PRO A 28 21.94 -15.85 23.72
CA PRO A 28 21.18 -17.09 23.68
C PRO A 28 19.69 -16.93 23.28
N LEU A 29 19.23 -15.74 22.86
CA LEU A 29 17.80 -15.52 22.57
C LEU A 29 17.54 -15.55 21.06
N SER A 30 16.59 -16.38 20.66
CA SER A 30 15.91 -16.28 19.36
C SER A 30 14.61 -15.52 19.55
N TYR A 31 14.30 -14.59 18.65
CA TYR A 31 13.09 -13.75 18.74
C TYR A 31 12.79 -13.07 17.40
N PRO A 32 11.55 -12.61 17.16
CA PRO A 32 11.24 -11.82 15.98
C PRO A 32 11.69 -10.38 16.21
N ALA A 33 12.63 -9.90 15.41
CA ALA A 33 13.11 -8.51 15.45
C ALA A 33 12.17 -7.55 14.70
N GLN A 34 11.32 -8.06 13.82
CA GLN A 34 10.37 -7.27 13.03
C GLN A 34 9.24 -8.18 12.50
N GLY A 35 8.07 -7.58 12.21
CA GLY A 35 7.01 -8.18 11.40
C GLY A 35 5.86 -8.80 12.20
N VAL A 36 5.85 -8.65 13.52
CA VAL A 36 4.70 -9.04 14.35
C VAL A 36 3.67 -7.92 14.32
N VAL A 37 2.47 -8.23 13.83
CA VAL A 37 1.35 -7.30 13.68
C VAL A 37 0.11 -7.93 14.31
N VAL A 38 -0.62 -7.15 15.10
CA VAL A 38 -1.85 -7.57 15.78
C VAL A 38 -2.94 -6.55 15.57
N ALA A 39 -4.18 -7.01 15.38
CA ALA A 39 -5.31 -6.11 15.35
C ALA A 39 -5.68 -5.65 16.78
N PRO A 40 -6.27 -4.45 16.95
CA PRO A 40 -6.79 -4.02 18.24
C PRO A 40 -7.69 -5.07 18.89
N HIS A 41 -7.50 -5.32 20.18
CA HIS A 41 -8.26 -6.31 20.98
C HIS A 41 -8.18 -7.78 20.52
N GLU A 42 -7.28 -8.11 19.59
CA GLU A 42 -7.08 -9.47 19.11
C GLU A 42 -5.77 -10.08 19.66
N PRO A 43 -5.68 -11.42 19.75
CA PRO A 43 -4.44 -12.12 20.09
C PRO A 43 -3.55 -12.32 18.86
N VAL A 44 -2.23 -12.36 19.07
CA VAL A 44 -1.25 -12.82 18.08
C VAL A 44 -0.18 -13.70 18.72
N TYR A 45 0.21 -14.78 18.04
CA TYR A 45 1.40 -15.54 18.40
C TYR A 45 2.65 -14.69 18.18
N ILE A 46 3.60 -14.74 19.12
CA ILE A 46 4.92 -14.14 18.89
C ILE A 46 5.85 -15.24 18.33
N PRO A 47 6.14 -15.31 17.02
CA PRO A 47 6.89 -16.41 16.44
C PRO A 47 8.38 -16.37 16.79
N GLY A 48 9.11 -17.48 16.62
CA GLY A 48 10.58 -17.51 16.65
C GLY A 48 11.22 -17.30 18.02
N LYS A 49 10.44 -17.26 19.10
CA LYS A 49 10.95 -17.14 20.47
C LYS A 49 11.62 -18.45 20.90
N GLY A 50 12.83 -18.36 21.41
CA GLY A 50 13.53 -19.53 21.94
C GLY A 50 14.80 -19.17 22.68
N VAL A 51 15.28 -20.10 23.49
CA VAL A 51 16.58 -20.04 24.15
C VAL A 51 17.50 -21.06 23.50
N VAL A 52 18.67 -20.62 23.06
CA VAL A 52 19.73 -21.42 22.45
C VAL A 52 20.94 -21.39 23.38
N THR A 53 21.45 -22.57 23.74
CA THR A 53 22.65 -22.72 24.58
C THR A 53 23.82 -23.23 23.74
N ARG A 54 25.05 -22.76 24.00
CA ARG A 54 26.24 -23.37 23.40
C ARG A 54 26.58 -24.67 24.14
N ALA A 55 27.26 -25.58 23.45
CA ALA A 55 27.64 -26.89 24.00
C ALA A 55 28.51 -26.84 25.28
N HIS A 56 29.05 -25.67 25.65
CA HIS A 56 29.93 -25.48 26.81
C HIS A 56 29.33 -24.59 27.91
N ASP A 57 28.07 -24.15 27.77
CA ASP A 57 27.43 -23.29 28.78
C ASP A 57 26.98 -24.13 29.98
N ILE A 58 27.27 -23.68 31.20
CA ILE A 58 26.78 -24.30 32.44
C ILE A 58 25.27 -24.15 32.46
N PHE A 59 24.56 -25.27 32.34
CA PHE A 59 23.11 -25.28 32.29
C PHE A 59 22.54 -25.01 33.69
N PRO A 60 21.74 -23.96 33.89
CA PRO A 60 21.08 -23.74 35.16
C PRO A 60 20.11 -24.89 35.43
N HIS A 61 20.03 -25.36 36.67
CA HIS A 61 19.09 -26.42 37.07
C HIS A 61 17.62 -26.06 36.76
N LEU A 62 17.31 -24.76 36.64
CA LEU A 62 16.02 -24.22 36.24
C LEU A 62 16.24 -23.15 35.17
N CYS A 63 15.71 -23.36 33.98
CA CYS A 63 15.63 -22.31 32.97
C CYS A 63 14.39 -21.46 33.26
N GLN A 64 14.57 -20.15 33.38
CA GLN A 64 13.50 -19.20 33.57
C GLN A 64 13.62 -18.07 32.57
N VAL A 65 12.50 -17.75 31.92
CA VAL A 65 12.39 -16.65 30.98
C VAL A 65 11.25 -15.74 31.40
N GLN A 66 11.43 -14.44 31.22
CA GLN A 66 10.41 -13.45 31.49
C GLN A 66 10.09 -12.67 30.21
N LEU A 67 8.81 -12.54 29.92
CA LEU A 67 8.29 -11.62 28.92
C LEU A 67 7.57 -10.47 29.64
N LEU A 68 7.88 -9.24 29.24
CA LEU A 68 7.27 -8.03 29.79
C LEU A 68 6.70 -7.20 28.65
N SER A 69 5.39 -6.95 28.61
CA SER A 69 4.81 -5.89 27.78
C SER A 69 4.88 -4.55 28.52
N ALA A 70 4.86 -3.44 27.79
CA ALA A 70 4.97 -2.11 28.38
C ALA A 70 3.59 -1.54 28.75
N GLU A 71 2.71 -1.35 27.77
CA GLU A 71 1.53 -0.48 27.96
C GLU A 71 0.28 -0.96 27.22
N PHE A 72 0.43 -1.48 26.00
CA PHE A 72 -0.67 -1.58 25.06
C PHE A 72 -1.31 -2.97 25.00
N GLY A 73 -0.81 -3.91 25.80
CA GLY A 73 -1.38 -5.26 25.85
C GLY A 73 -0.81 -6.14 26.93
N VAL A 74 -1.34 -7.35 26.99
CA VAL A 74 -0.99 -8.38 27.96
C VAL A 74 -0.43 -9.62 27.26
N LEU A 75 0.22 -10.47 28.04
CA LEU A 75 0.85 -11.71 27.58
C LEU A 75 0.09 -12.91 28.14
N ASP A 76 -0.12 -13.92 27.30
CA ASP A 76 -0.79 -15.15 27.70
C ASP A 76 -0.21 -16.37 26.92
N ILE A 77 -0.74 -17.56 27.17
CA ILE A 77 -0.37 -18.81 26.50
C ILE A 77 -1.58 -19.48 25.84
N ALA A 78 -1.46 -19.83 24.56
CA ALA A 78 -2.51 -20.55 23.84
C ALA A 78 -2.60 -22.05 24.20
N ALA A 79 -1.55 -22.62 24.81
CA ALA A 79 -1.49 -24.01 25.23
C ALA A 79 -0.41 -24.21 26.31
N THR A 80 -0.54 -25.27 27.09
CA THR A 80 0.41 -25.66 28.15
C THR A 80 1.26 -26.86 27.75
N VAL A 81 2.52 -26.88 28.17
CA VAL A 81 3.46 -28.00 27.99
C VAL A 81 3.72 -28.66 29.34
N PRO A 82 3.67 -30.01 29.45
CA PRO A 82 3.96 -30.71 30.70
C PRO A 82 5.34 -30.36 31.28
N ASN A 83 5.45 -30.32 32.60
CA ASN A 83 6.69 -29.97 33.31
C ASN A 83 7.21 -28.56 33.00
N VAL A 84 6.32 -27.63 32.64
CA VAL A 84 6.60 -26.20 32.52
C VAL A 84 5.70 -25.44 33.47
N ASN A 85 6.28 -24.52 34.24
CA ASN A 85 5.55 -23.62 35.12
C ASN A 85 5.38 -22.27 34.42
N VAL A 86 4.15 -21.78 34.35
CA VAL A 86 3.78 -20.50 33.72
C VAL A 86 3.04 -19.65 34.75
N ASN A 87 3.50 -18.41 34.96
CA ASN A 87 2.90 -17.47 35.89
C ASN A 87 2.70 -16.11 35.21
N GLY A 88 1.62 -15.41 35.56
CA GLY A 88 1.31 -14.07 35.04
C GLY A 88 0.59 -14.06 33.68
N GLN A 89 -0.21 -15.08 33.40
CA GLN A 89 -1.13 -15.13 32.27
C GLN A 89 -2.12 -13.95 32.30
N GLU A 90 -2.45 -13.40 31.13
CA GLU A 90 -3.29 -12.21 30.98
C GLU A 90 -2.79 -10.97 31.74
N THR A 91 -1.47 -10.89 32.01
CA THR A 91 -0.84 -9.72 32.64
C THR A 91 0.28 -9.16 31.78
N THR A 92 0.87 -8.04 32.20
CA THR A 92 2.03 -7.45 31.52
C THR A 92 3.33 -8.19 31.76
N SER A 93 3.37 -9.18 32.66
CA SER A 93 4.59 -9.93 33.01
C SER A 93 4.32 -11.43 33.04
N LEU A 94 4.75 -12.13 31.99
CA LEU A 94 4.65 -13.58 31.88
C LEU A 94 6.00 -14.22 32.21
N THR A 95 6.03 -15.11 33.21
CA THR A 95 7.23 -15.88 33.60
C THR A 95 7.03 -17.34 33.27
N ILE A 96 7.97 -17.92 32.53
CA ILE A 96 7.96 -19.33 32.11
C ILE A 96 9.22 -20.00 32.61
N SER A 97 9.08 -21.13 33.30
CA SER A 97 10.24 -21.87 33.82
C SER A 97 10.10 -23.38 33.67
N SER A 98 11.22 -24.06 33.42
CA SER A 98 11.29 -25.51 33.31
C SER A 98 12.70 -26.01 33.59
N THR A 99 12.83 -27.26 34.04
CA THR A 99 14.12 -27.96 34.14
C THR A 99 14.56 -28.55 32.79
N SER A 100 13.71 -28.49 31.76
CA SER A 100 13.98 -28.98 30.40
C SER A 100 13.94 -27.85 29.37
N LEU A 101 15.06 -27.61 28.69
CA LEU A 101 15.14 -26.58 27.63
C LEU A 101 14.15 -26.84 26.50
N SER A 102 13.97 -28.10 26.11
CA SER A 102 13.08 -28.46 25.00
C SER A 102 11.63 -28.18 25.36
N HIS A 103 11.23 -28.44 26.60
CA HIS A 103 9.87 -28.14 27.07
C HIS A 103 9.67 -26.63 27.21
N LEU A 104 10.67 -25.91 27.73
CA LEU A 104 10.67 -24.44 27.80
C LEU A 104 10.49 -23.82 26.40
N ASN A 105 11.31 -24.22 25.43
CA ASN A 105 11.23 -23.73 24.06
C ASN A 105 9.91 -24.08 23.39
N ARG A 106 9.39 -25.30 23.63
CA ARG A 106 8.06 -25.68 23.16
C ARG A 106 6.95 -24.83 23.79
N GLN A 107 7.06 -24.46 25.06
CA GLN A 107 6.10 -23.56 25.72
C GLN A 107 6.16 -22.15 25.13
N LEU A 108 7.35 -21.65 24.79
CA LEU A 108 7.54 -20.32 24.19
C LEU A 108 6.83 -20.18 22.83
N GLU A 109 6.68 -21.26 22.06
CA GLU A 109 5.93 -21.26 20.79
C GLU A 109 4.44 -20.92 20.98
N PHE A 110 3.89 -21.17 22.17
CA PHE A 110 2.48 -20.91 22.48
C PHE A 110 2.21 -19.55 23.12
N VAL A 111 3.24 -18.76 23.39
CA VAL A 111 3.05 -17.42 23.98
C VAL A 111 2.44 -16.47 22.96
N VAL A 112 1.33 -15.87 23.37
CA VAL A 112 0.56 -14.87 22.62
C VAL A 112 0.65 -13.51 23.29
N TYR A 113 0.55 -12.47 22.48
CA TYR A 113 0.28 -11.10 22.93
C TYR A 113 -1.15 -10.74 22.58
N ILE A 114 -1.85 -10.11 23.51
CA ILE A 114 -3.24 -9.66 23.34
C ILE A 114 -3.23 -8.14 23.44
N SER A 115 -3.60 -7.47 22.35
CA SER A 115 -3.76 -6.02 22.37
C SER A 115 -4.92 -5.64 23.29
N THR A 116 -4.78 -4.56 24.07
CA THR A 116 -5.83 -4.05 24.98
C THR A 116 -6.29 -2.64 24.61
N VAL A 117 -5.75 -2.07 23.54
CA VAL A 117 -6.01 -0.70 23.10
C VAL A 117 -6.54 -0.67 21.67
N PHE A 118 -7.37 0.33 21.40
CA PHE A 118 -7.75 0.72 20.05
C PHE A 118 -6.93 1.95 19.63
N ASP A 119 -5.68 1.71 19.25
CA ASP A 119 -4.79 2.73 18.69
C ASP A 119 -4.11 2.18 17.43
N ILE A 120 -4.46 2.79 16.29
CA ILE A 120 -4.00 2.36 14.97
C ILE A 120 -2.60 2.95 14.77
N ASP A 121 -1.60 2.07 14.72
CA ASP A 121 -0.16 2.35 14.59
C ASP A 121 0.62 2.46 15.90
N ALA A 122 -0.03 2.20 17.05
CA ALA A 122 0.67 2.02 18.32
C ALA A 122 1.71 0.89 18.22
N ARG A 123 2.81 1.08 18.95
CA ARG A 123 3.94 0.14 18.97
C ARG A 123 4.21 -0.32 20.38
N GLU A 124 4.03 -1.61 20.59
CA GLU A 124 4.41 -2.28 21.82
C GLU A 124 5.85 -2.81 21.70
N TYR A 125 6.57 -2.82 22.82
CA TYR A 125 7.94 -3.34 22.90
C TYR A 125 8.02 -4.40 23.98
N VAL A 126 7.75 -5.65 23.61
CA VAL A 126 7.84 -6.77 24.56
C VAL A 126 9.30 -7.07 24.85
N HIS A 127 9.69 -6.97 26.12
CA HIS A 127 11.01 -7.36 26.57
C HIS A 127 11.07 -8.85 26.83
N PHE A 128 12.02 -9.53 26.20
CA PHE A 128 12.27 -10.96 26.37
C PHE A 128 13.59 -11.16 27.12
N VAL A 129 13.52 -11.66 28.35
CA VAL A 129 14.64 -11.70 29.29
C VAL A 129 14.96 -13.13 29.69
N TYR A 130 16.23 -13.53 29.51
CA TYR A 130 16.78 -14.79 29.98
C TYR A 130 18.14 -14.53 30.63
N MET A 131 18.25 -14.78 31.94
CA MET A 131 19.43 -14.42 32.74
C MET A 131 19.79 -12.92 32.54
N GLN A 132 21.03 -12.61 32.18
CA GLN A 132 21.50 -11.26 31.84
C GLN A 132 21.13 -10.79 30.43
N HIS A 133 20.56 -11.66 29.59
CA HIS A 133 20.27 -11.35 28.20
C HIS A 133 18.87 -10.77 28.06
N LYS A 134 18.77 -9.67 27.32
CA LYS A 134 17.51 -8.97 27.03
C LYS A 134 17.39 -8.74 25.53
N ALA A 135 16.26 -9.13 24.98
CA ALA A 135 15.82 -8.80 23.64
C ALA A 135 14.56 -7.92 23.69
N ILE A 136 14.33 -7.17 22.62
CA ILE A 136 13.14 -6.33 22.45
C ILE A 136 12.41 -6.82 21.21
N ILE A 137 11.14 -7.15 21.38
CA ILE A 137 10.26 -7.63 20.32
C ILE A 137 9.26 -6.52 20.02
N PRO A 138 9.39 -5.82 18.88
CA PRO A 138 8.42 -4.82 18.47
C PRO A 138 7.15 -5.51 17.95
N ILE A 139 6.00 -5.10 18.46
CA ILE A 139 4.67 -5.51 17.98
C ILE A 139 3.92 -4.27 17.53
N ILE A 140 3.42 -4.28 16.28
CA ILE A 140 2.65 -3.18 15.72
C ILE A 140 1.17 -3.49 15.90
N ILE A 141 0.44 -2.59 16.57
CA ILE A 141 -1.02 -2.67 16.70
C ILE A 141 -1.62 -1.97 15.49
N ARG A 142 -2.22 -2.74 14.59
CA ARG A 142 -2.78 -2.24 13.35
C ARG A 142 -3.74 -3.27 12.77
N VAL A 143 -4.91 -2.80 12.33
CA VAL A 143 -5.75 -3.57 11.42
C VAL A 143 -5.04 -3.61 10.06
N ARG A 144 -4.61 -4.80 9.63
CA ARG A 144 -4.06 -4.96 8.26
C ARG A 144 -5.09 -4.42 7.28
N LYS A 145 -4.67 -3.56 6.35
CA LYS A 145 -5.57 -2.98 5.34
C LYS A 145 -6.34 -4.14 4.67
N PRO A 146 -7.67 -4.24 4.85
CA PRO A 146 -8.42 -5.32 4.23
C PRO A 146 -8.32 -5.17 2.70
N PRO A 147 -8.25 -6.27 1.94
CA PRO A 147 -8.29 -6.18 0.50
C PRO A 147 -9.66 -5.63 0.07
N ILE A 148 -9.66 -4.72 -0.90
CA ILE A 148 -10.89 -4.36 -1.59
C ILE A 148 -11.22 -5.47 -2.58
N LEU A 149 -12.44 -5.98 -2.47
CA LEU A 149 -12.93 -7.05 -3.33
C LEU A 149 -13.41 -6.43 -4.63
N TYR A 150 -12.57 -6.53 -5.66
CA TYR A 150 -12.93 -6.17 -7.02
C TYR A 150 -13.40 -7.42 -7.77
N ASP A 151 -14.50 -7.29 -8.51
CA ASP A 151 -14.86 -8.30 -9.50
C ASP A 151 -13.99 -8.13 -10.74
N THR A 152 -12.93 -8.94 -10.81
CA THR A 152 -11.98 -8.93 -11.92
C THR A 152 -12.38 -9.89 -13.04
N GLY A 153 -13.62 -10.39 -13.03
CA GLY A 153 -14.18 -11.19 -14.10
C GLY A 153 -13.35 -12.45 -14.41
N LYS A 154 -13.18 -12.77 -15.70
CA LYS A 154 -12.31 -13.90 -16.11
C LYS A 154 -10.86 -13.47 -16.02
N ALA A 155 -10.03 -14.30 -15.39
CA ALA A 155 -8.61 -14.01 -15.16
C ALA A 155 -7.91 -13.46 -16.42
N GLY A 156 -7.44 -12.21 -16.34
CA GLY A 156 -6.55 -11.61 -17.33
C GLY A 156 -7.17 -10.63 -18.32
N ASP A 157 -8.47 -10.34 -18.26
CA ASP A 157 -9.06 -9.30 -19.11
C ASP A 157 -8.74 -7.89 -18.59
N ILE A 158 -8.12 -7.05 -19.43
CA ILE A 158 -7.77 -5.67 -19.07
C ILE A 158 -9.02 -4.83 -18.77
N ASN A 159 -10.16 -5.15 -19.41
CA ASN A 159 -11.41 -4.41 -19.25
C ASN A 159 -12.04 -4.60 -17.87
N ASP A 160 -11.76 -5.73 -17.21
CA ASP A 160 -12.23 -6.01 -15.83
C ASP A 160 -11.25 -5.42 -14.79
N LYS A 161 -10.05 -5.00 -15.21
CA LYS A 161 -9.01 -4.43 -14.35
C LYS A 161 -8.93 -2.91 -14.38
N VAL A 162 -9.27 -2.30 -15.51
CA VAL A 162 -9.01 -0.87 -15.76
C VAL A 162 -10.30 -0.17 -16.16
N THR A 163 -10.53 1.01 -15.58
CA THR A 163 -11.50 1.98 -16.09
C THR A 163 -10.71 3.22 -16.51
N ALA A 164 -10.87 3.65 -17.76
CA ALA A 164 -10.31 4.91 -18.22
C ALA A 164 -11.16 6.07 -17.69
N ILE A 165 -10.51 7.13 -17.22
CA ILE A 165 -11.20 8.31 -16.72
C ILE A 165 -10.61 9.56 -17.36
N THR A 166 -11.48 10.49 -17.73
CA THR A 166 -11.07 11.78 -18.29
C THR A 166 -12.02 12.89 -17.84
N LYS A 167 -11.53 14.12 -17.94
CA LYS A 167 -12.28 15.33 -17.64
C LYS A 167 -12.17 16.26 -18.82
N THR A 168 -13.30 16.77 -19.32
CA THR A 168 -13.31 17.70 -20.46
C THR A 168 -13.89 19.07 -20.11
N PHE A 169 -13.35 20.11 -20.74
CA PHE A 169 -13.88 21.49 -20.69
C PHE A 169 -13.53 22.23 -21.98
N LYS A 170 -14.56 22.63 -22.71
CA LYS A 170 -14.53 23.36 -23.99
C LYS A 170 -13.73 22.65 -25.10
N ARG A 171 -13.62 21.32 -25.03
CA ARG A 171 -12.77 20.50 -25.91
C ARG A 171 -13.48 19.25 -26.44
N TYR A 172 -14.74 19.37 -26.88
CA TYR A 172 -15.52 18.23 -27.40
C TYR A 172 -14.86 17.54 -28.60
N SER A 173 -14.22 18.28 -29.50
CA SER A 173 -13.49 17.69 -30.62
C SER A 173 -12.35 16.78 -30.13
N SER A 174 -11.61 17.21 -29.11
CA SER A 174 -10.52 16.45 -28.50
C SER A 174 -11.02 15.21 -27.78
N VAL A 175 -12.01 15.35 -26.87
CA VAL A 175 -12.52 14.19 -26.12
C VAL A 175 -13.16 13.16 -27.04
N ARG A 176 -13.80 13.58 -28.15
CA ARG A 176 -14.32 12.64 -29.15
C ARG A 176 -13.21 11.90 -29.89
N LEU A 177 -12.06 12.54 -30.14
CA LEU A 177 -10.88 11.86 -30.70
C LEU A 177 -10.29 10.86 -29.70
N LEU A 178 -10.18 11.25 -28.42
CA LEU A 178 -9.76 10.36 -27.35
C LEU A 178 -10.66 9.13 -27.29
N LEU A 179 -11.98 9.31 -27.16
CA LEU A 179 -12.95 8.21 -27.07
C LEU A 179 -12.88 7.27 -28.29
N ARG A 180 -12.82 7.82 -29.51
CA ARG A 180 -12.67 7.01 -30.73
C ARG A 180 -11.37 6.20 -30.73
N SER A 181 -10.27 6.80 -30.28
CA SER A 181 -8.98 6.11 -30.20
C SER A 181 -8.99 4.99 -29.14
N ILE A 182 -9.58 5.23 -27.97
CA ILE A 182 -9.78 4.19 -26.95
C ILE A 182 -10.61 3.04 -27.53
N GLN A 183 -11.76 3.33 -28.14
CA GLN A 183 -12.63 2.31 -28.74
C GLN A 183 -11.95 1.51 -29.86
N LYS A 184 -11.01 2.12 -30.60
CA LYS A 184 -10.24 1.43 -31.64
C LYS A 184 -9.30 0.37 -31.07
N TYR A 185 -8.60 0.66 -29.97
CA TYR A 185 -7.57 -0.22 -29.41
C TYR A 185 -8.09 -1.10 -28.25
N TYR A 186 -9.08 -0.60 -27.51
CA TYR A 186 -9.71 -1.23 -26.36
C TYR A 186 -11.25 -1.09 -26.44
N PRO A 187 -11.93 -1.81 -27.36
CA PRO A 187 -13.34 -1.57 -27.69
C PRO A 187 -14.33 -1.81 -26.54
N ARG A 188 -13.96 -2.61 -25.52
CA ARG A 188 -14.78 -2.89 -24.34
C ARG A 188 -14.37 -2.08 -23.10
N MET A 189 -13.38 -1.20 -23.22
CA MET A 189 -12.88 -0.43 -22.09
C MET A 189 -13.96 0.54 -21.63
N ARG A 190 -14.32 0.44 -20.36
CA ARG A 190 -15.19 1.43 -19.75
C ARG A 190 -14.45 2.76 -19.62
N VAL A 191 -15.08 3.84 -20.08
CA VAL A 191 -14.58 5.21 -19.97
C VAL A 191 -15.57 6.06 -19.18
N VAL A 192 -15.09 6.75 -18.15
CA VAL A 192 -15.87 7.75 -17.41
C VAL A 192 -15.43 9.14 -17.85
N VAL A 193 -16.37 9.94 -18.32
CA VAL A 193 -16.13 11.33 -18.73
C VAL A 193 -16.80 12.28 -17.75
N ALA A 194 -16.02 13.03 -16.99
CA ALA A 194 -16.51 14.14 -16.19
C ALA A 194 -16.53 15.43 -17.02
N ASP A 195 -17.70 16.06 -17.15
CA ASP A 195 -17.92 17.17 -18.06
C ASP A 195 -18.51 18.38 -17.34
N ASP A 196 -17.76 19.49 -17.30
CA ASP A 196 -18.20 20.77 -16.73
C ASP A 196 -18.38 21.87 -17.79
N ASN A 197 -18.72 21.47 -19.02
CA ASN A 197 -19.01 22.38 -20.12
C ASN A 197 -20.32 23.16 -20.00
N LYS A 198 -20.45 24.18 -20.85
CA LYS A 198 -21.72 24.83 -21.18
C LYS A 198 -21.61 25.43 -22.58
N PRO A 199 -22.49 25.08 -23.54
CA PRO A 199 -23.54 24.04 -23.46
C PRO A 199 -22.97 22.62 -23.33
N ILE A 200 -23.80 21.67 -22.93
CA ILE A 200 -23.45 20.25 -22.88
C ILE A 200 -23.73 19.60 -24.24
N GLU A 201 -22.76 18.85 -24.78
CA GLU A 201 -22.96 17.92 -25.89
C GLU A 201 -22.98 16.50 -25.35
N ASP A 202 -23.87 15.65 -25.89
CA ASP A 202 -23.94 14.26 -25.47
C ASP A 202 -22.70 13.48 -25.93
N LEU A 203 -22.05 12.82 -24.96
CA LEU A 203 -20.91 11.91 -25.13
C LEU A 203 -21.27 10.47 -24.74
N GLN A 204 -22.49 10.22 -24.25
CA GLN A 204 -22.93 8.90 -23.83
C GLN A 204 -22.89 7.92 -25.02
N SER A 205 -22.29 6.75 -24.78
CA SER A 205 -22.27 5.66 -25.77
C SER A 205 -22.02 4.32 -25.07
N GLU A 206 -21.97 3.23 -25.83
CA GLU A 206 -21.59 1.92 -25.30
C GLU A 206 -20.20 2.01 -24.65
N HIS A 207 -20.09 1.55 -23.40
CA HIS A 207 -18.89 1.64 -22.56
C HIS A 207 -18.43 3.06 -22.17
N VAL A 208 -19.18 4.12 -22.49
CA VAL A 208 -18.84 5.50 -22.07
C VAL A 208 -19.92 6.03 -21.15
N ASP A 209 -19.56 6.30 -19.89
CA ASP A 209 -20.45 6.94 -18.93
C ASP A 209 -20.16 8.45 -18.89
N HIS A 210 -21.12 9.26 -19.33
CA HIS A 210 -20.99 10.72 -19.37
C HIS A 210 -21.66 11.36 -18.15
N TYR A 211 -20.84 11.96 -17.29
CA TYR A 211 -21.32 12.65 -16.08
C TYR A 211 -21.17 14.16 -16.22
N VAL A 212 -22.31 14.85 -16.18
CA VAL A 212 -22.38 16.31 -16.24
C VAL A 212 -22.23 16.92 -14.85
N MET A 213 -21.39 17.93 -14.74
CA MET A 213 -21.13 18.71 -13.54
C MET A 213 -21.62 20.16 -13.70
N PRO A 214 -21.74 20.92 -12.60
CA PRO A 214 -21.92 22.37 -12.69
C PRO A 214 -20.83 23.01 -13.55
N PHE A 215 -21.21 24.01 -14.35
CA PHE A 215 -20.30 24.67 -15.28
C PHE A 215 -19.03 25.17 -14.58
N ALA A 216 -17.87 24.86 -15.16
CA ALA A 216 -16.56 25.26 -14.65
C ALA A 216 -16.29 24.84 -13.18
N SER A 217 -16.79 23.68 -12.76
CA SER A 217 -16.48 23.06 -11.46
C SER A 217 -14.98 22.80 -11.25
N GLY A 218 -14.19 22.81 -12.33
CA GLY A 218 -12.74 22.83 -12.25
C GLY A 218 -12.09 21.46 -12.36
N TRP A 219 -10.78 21.46 -12.45
CA TRP A 219 -9.99 20.27 -12.77
C TRP A 219 -10.07 19.18 -11.70
N PHE A 220 -9.89 19.54 -10.43
CA PHE A 220 -9.91 18.59 -9.31
C PHE A 220 -11.32 18.12 -8.94
N GLY A 221 -12.33 18.97 -9.09
CA GLY A 221 -13.73 18.58 -8.96
C GLY A 221 -14.10 17.45 -9.94
N GLY A 222 -13.72 17.60 -11.22
CA GLY A 222 -13.97 16.57 -12.23
C GLY A 222 -13.18 15.28 -12.04
N ARG A 223 -11.93 15.39 -11.56
CA ARG A 223 -11.13 14.22 -11.15
C ARG A 223 -11.83 13.40 -10.08
N ASN A 224 -12.26 14.04 -9.00
CA ASN A 224 -12.97 13.34 -7.92
C ASN A 224 -14.26 12.69 -8.41
N LEU A 225 -15.05 13.38 -9.23
CA LEU A 225 -16.24 12.78 -9.81
C LEU A 225 -15.88 11.53 -10.59
N ALA A 226 -14.95 11.61 -11.54
CA ALA A 226 -14.59 10.45 -12.36
C ALA A 226 -14.03 9.28 -11.51
N VAL A 227 -13.14 9.54 -10.55
CA VAL A 227 -12.58 8.54 -9.62
C VAL A 227 -13.67 7.87 -8.77
N SER A 228 -14.70 8.62 -8.36
CA SER A 228 -15.82 8.08 -7.57
C SER A 228 -16.66 7.06 -8.35
N GLN A 229 -16.62 7.08 -9.69
CA GLN A 229 -17.37 6.16 -10.55
C GLN A 229 -16.55 4.92 -10.96
N VAL A 230 -15.28 4.83 -10.57
CA VAL A 230 -14.42 3.69 -10.90
C VAL A 230 -14.69 2.52 -9.95
N ILE A 231 -15.06 1.39 -10.54
CA ILE A 231 -15.34 0.12 -9.84
C ILE A 231 -14.30 -0.97 -10.11
N THR A 232 -13.26 -0.67 -10.89
CA THR A 232 -12.18 -1.61 -11.23
C THR A 232 -10.94 -1.39 -10.35
N PRO A 233 -10.05 -2.39 -10.19
CA PRO A 233 -8.83 -2.28 -9.39
C PRO A 233 -7.93 -1.11 -9.76
N TYR A 234 -7.88 -0.80 -11.06
CA TYR A 234 -7.08 0.29 -11.60
C TYR A 234 -7.95 1.32 -12.29
N LEU A 235 -7.54 2.57 -12.15
CA LEU A 235 -8.00 3.68 -12.99
C LEU A 235 -6.86 4.10 -13.90
N LEU A 236 -7.20 4.52 -15.11
CA LEU A 236 -6.28 5.17 -16.03
C LEU A 236 -6.69 6.62 -16.20
N TRP A 237 -5.87 7.54 -15.70
CA TRP A 237 -6.09 8.98 -15.87
C TRP A 237 -5.61 9.45 -17.24
N LEU A 238 -6.47 10.18 -17.95
CA LEU A 238 -6.23 10.73 -19.27
C LEU A 238 -6.68 12.19 -19.35
N ASP A 239 -5.83 13.05 -19.89
CA ASP A 239 -6.26 14.36 -20.37
C ASP A 239 -7.06 14.17 -21.69
N ASP A 240 -8.04 15.03 -21.94
CA ASP A 240 -9.05 14.87 -23.01
C ASP A 240 -8.52 15.15 -24.42
N ASP A 241 -7.26 15.57 -24.55
CA ASP A 241 -6.52 15.76 -25.80
C ASP A 241 -5.56 14.61 -26.14
N PHE A 242 -5.49 13.56 -25.32
CA PHE A 242 -4.71 12.39 -25.66
C PHE A 242 -5.32 11.53 -26.78
N VAL A 243 -4.46 10.74 -27.42
CA VAL A 243 -4.83 9.79 -28.48
C VAL A 243 -4.12 8.47 -28.27
N PHE A 244 -4.88 7.39 -28.20
CA PHE A 244 -4.32 6.04 -28.15
C PHE A 244 -3.71 5.67 -29.51
N THR A 245 -2.55 5.04 -29.46
CA THR A 245 -1.83 4.52 -30.63
C THR A 245 -1.59 3.03 -30.48
N GLU A 246 -0.91 2.42 -31.46
CA GLU A 246 -0.48 1.03 -31.35
C GLU A 246 0.49 0.79 -30.19
N ASP A 247 1.20 1.83 -29.73
CA ASP A 247 2.17 1.78 -28.63
C ASP A 247 1.53 1.99 -27.24
N THR A 248 0.25 2.36 -27.19
CA THR A 248 -0.48 2.54 -25.93
C THR A 248 -0.91 1.18 -25.37
N LYS A 249 0.01 0.50 -24.67
CA LYS A 249 -0.20 -0.84 -24.08
C LYS A 249 -0.48 -0.78 -22.58
N LEU A 250 -1.76 -0.79 -22.21
CA LEU A 250 -2.20 -0.74 -20.81
C LEU A 250 -1.81 -1.98 -19.99
N GLU A 251 -1.64 -3.12 -20.66
CA GLU A 251 -1.22 -4.39 -20.07
C GLU A 251 0.16 -4.28 -19.41
N ILE A 252 1.05 -3.45 -19.96
CA ILE A 252 2.37 -3.20 -19.39
C ILE A 252 2.23 -2.45 -18.06
N MET A 253 1.38 -1.43 -18.00
CA MET A 253 1.10 -0.66 -16.79
C MET A 253 0.48 -1.56 -15.71
N ALA A 254 -0.55 -2.32 -16.08
CA ALA A 254 -1.21 -3.27 -15.17
C ALA A 254 -0.22 -4.34 -14.67
N GLY A 255 0.62 -4.88 -15.54
CA GLY A 255 1.65 -5.87 -15.18
C GLY A 255 2.68 -5.34 -14.18
N VAL A 256 3.07 -4.06 -14.29
CA VAL A 256 3.94 -3.39 -13.31
C VAL A 256 3.23 -3.29 -11.95
N LEU A 257 1.98 -2.84 -11.93
CA LEU A 257 1.22 -2.70 -10.67
C LEU A 257 0.91 -4.05 -10.02
N ASP A 258 0.62 -5.08 -10.81
CA ASP A 258 0.32 -6.44 -10.34
C ASP A 258 1.53 -7.09 -9.63
N ASN A 259 2.76 -6.80 -10.11
CA ASN A 259 3.96 -7.53 -9.70
C ASN A 259 4.96 -6.69 -8.89
N SER A 260 4.58 -5.46 -8.54
CA SER A 260 5.35 -4.57 -7.68
C SER A 260 4.53 -4.10 -6.48
N ASN A 261 5.15 -3.29 -5.62
CA ASN A 261 4.48 -2.60 -4.53
C ASN A 261 4.21 -1.12 -4.87
N LEU A 262 4.15 -0.80 -6.17
CA LEU A 262 3.77 0.52 -6.67
C LEU A 262 2.26 0.71 -6.59
N ASP A 263 1.87 1.97 -6.39
CA ASP A 263 0.48 2.41 -6.38
C ASP A 263 0.13 3.17 -7.67
N VAL A 264 1.12 3.78 -8.32
CA VAL A 264 0.95 4.52 -9.59
C VAL A 264 2.09 4.22 -10.56
N VAL A 265 1.74 4.03 -11.82
CA VAL A 265 2.70 3.93 -12.93
C VAL A 265 2.28 4.86 -14.07
N SER A 266 3.24 5.54 -14.67
CA SER A 266 3.03 6.45 -15.80
C SER A 266 3.83 6.03 -17.02
N GLY A 267 3.32 6.40 -18.19
CA GLY A 267 4.06 6.30 -19.44
C GLY A 267 4.60 7.65 -19.91
N ILE A 268 4.97 7.69 -21.19
CA ILE A 268 5.38 8.86 -21.94
C ILE A 268 4.17 9.41 -22.70
N ALA A 269 4.04 10.73 -22.78
CA ALA A 269 2.99 11.40 -23.56
C ALA A 269 3.60 12.29 -24.66
N GLY A 270 3.05 12.21 -25.87
CA GLY A 270 3.54 12.93 -27.04
C GLY A 270 5.00 12.60 -27.37
N GLU A 271 5.73 13.60 -27.88
CA GLU A 271 7.14 13.48 -28.27
C GLU A 271 8.12 13.72 -27.11
N MET A 272 7.63 13.76 -25.87
CA MET A 272 8.49 14.04 -24.72
C MET A 272 9.37 12.85 -24.34
N ASN A 273 10.51 13.14 -23.72
CA ASN A 273 11.26 12.12 -22.99
C ASN A 273 10.54 11.73 -21.70
N LEU A 274 10.89 10.56 -21.14
CA LEU A 274 10.40 10.13 -19.84
C LEU A 274 10.70 11.17 -18.76
N VAL A 275 9.65 11.76 -18.18
CA VAL A 275 9.76 12.76 -17.13
C VAL A 275 9.84 12.08 -15.77
N THR A 276 10.89 12.37 -15.00
CA THR A 276 11.04 11.93 -13.61
C THR A 276 11.42 13.12 -12.73
N THR A 277 10.78 13.20 -11.57
CA THR A 277 10.99 14.26 -10.57
C THR A 277 11.36 13.69 -9.20
N ARG A 278 12.15 14.46 -8.45
CA ARG A 278 12.39 14.31 -7.02
C ARG A 278 11.86 15.54 -6.30
N MET A 279 10.83 15.35 -5.48
CA MET A 279 10.26 16.36 -4.60
C MET A 279 10.79 16.13 -3.18
N GLU A 280 11.37 17.16 -2.59
CA GLU A 280 11.93 17.14 -1.24
C GLU A 280 11.13 18.14 -0.38
N LEU A 281 10.61 17.65 0.75
CA LEU A 281 10.01 18.48 1.80
C LEU A 281 11.07 18.75 2.86
N ILE A 282 11.46 20.02 3.00
CA ILE A 282 12.45 20.45 3.99
C ILE A 282 11.70 21.18 5.09
N PRO A 283 11.67 20.65 6.33
CA PRO A 283 11.04 21.36 7.44
C PRO A 283 11.79 22.67 7.73
N GLY A 284 11.04 23.67 8.14
CA GLY A 284 11.58 24.90 8.69
C GLY A 284 12.42 24.66 9.95
N LYS A 285 13.16 25.68 10.39
CA LYS A 285 14.06 25.53 11.55
C LYS A 285 13.32 25.62 12.86
N ASP A 286 12.33 26.50 12.91
CA ASP A 286 11.47 26.69 14.06
C ASP A 286 10.12 25.98 13.82
N ASP A 287 9.41 25.62 14.90
CA ASP A 287 8.14 24.87 14.81
C ASP A 287 7.05 25.61 14.00
N ASP A 288 7.18 26.93 13.85
CA ASP A 288 6.26 27.80 13.10
C ASP A 288 6.64 27.97 11.61
N ASP A 289 7.80 27.50 11.16
CA ASP A 289 8.37 27.84 9.85
C ASP A 289 7.81 27.03 8.66
N GLY A 290 6.84 26.14 8.89
CA GLY A 290 6.24 25.33 7.83
C GLY A 290 7.24 24.47 7.05
N TYR A 291 6.99 24.24 5.75
CA TYR A 291 7.84 23.40 4.90
C TYR A 291 8.25 24.11 3.61
N CYS A 292 9.51 23.98 3.22
CA CYS A 292 10.00 24.35 1.89
C CYS A 292 9.91 23.15 0.94
N ILE A 293 9.28 23.34 -0.22
CA ILE A 293 9.11 22.30 -1.24
C ILE A 293 10.15 22.53 -2.33
N HIS A 294 11.08 21.59 -2.48
CA HIS A 294 12.12 21.65 -3.49
C HIS A 294 11.89 20.61 -4.60
N HIS A 295 11.96 21.05 -5.86
CA HIS A 295 11.75 20.20 -7.03
C HIS A 295 13.04 20.06 -7.84
N LYS A 296 13.48 18.83 -8.07
CA LYS A 296 14.62 18.51 -8.94
C LYS A 296 14.20 17.52 -10.02
N SER A 297 14.77 17.65 -11.21
CA SER A 297 14.72 16.57 -12.20
C SER A 297 15.50 15.35 -11.68
N GLY A 298 14.99 14.15 -11.93
CA GLY A 298 15.66 12.89 -11.58
C GLY A 298 14.74 11.85 -10.96
N ASN A 299 15.31 10.71 -10.58
CA ASN A 299 14.61 9.57 -10.01
C ASN A 299 15.32 9.00 -8.77
N TYR A 300 14.67 8.05 -8.11
CA TYR A 300 15.21 7.32 -6.94
C TYR A 300 15.72 5.91 -7.31
N GLY A 301 16.12 5.72 -8.57
CA GLY A 301 16.57 4.44 -9.10
C GLY A 301 15.48 3.65 -9.82
N GLN A 302 15.87 2.50 -10.35
CA GLN A 302 14.98 1.60 -11.08
C GLN A 302 14.05 0.83 -10.14
N VAL A 303 12.87 0.48 -10.65
CA VAL A 303 11.93 -0.40 -9.96
C VAL A 303 12.47 -1.84 -10.03
N PRO A 304 12.61 -2.56 -8.89
CA PRO A 304 13.09 -3.94 -8.90
C PRO A 304 12.24 -4.85 -9.81
N GLY A 305 12.87 -5.53 -10.76
CA GLY A 305 12.22 -6.38 -11.75
C GLY A 305 11.69 -5.65 -12.99
N PHE A 306 11.76 -4.31 -13.04
CA PHE A 306 11.26 -3.48 -14.13
C PHE A 306 12.30 -2.42 -14.53
N PRO A 307 13.32 -2.80 -15.35
CA PRO A 307 14.46 -1.93 -15.65
C PRO A 307 14.10 -0.64 -16.41
N ASP A 308 12.98 -0.64 -17.15
CA ASP A 308 12.51 0.53 -17.89
C ASP A 308 11.65 1.48 -17.05
N CYS A 309 11.46 1.17 -15.76
CA CYS A 309 10.65 1.94 -14.83
C CYS A 309 11.53 2.58 -13.75
N TYR A 310 11.29 3.86 -13.46
CA TYR A 310 12.08 4.65 -12.53
C TYR A 310 11.20 5.26 -11.44
N LEU A 311 11.62 5.11 -10.19
CA LEU A 311 10.91 5.63 -9.01
C LEU A 311 10.93 7.17 -8.99
N THR A 312 9.77 7.78 -8.77
CA THR A 312 9.61 9.24 -8.83
C THR A 312 8.54 9.75 -7.86
N THR A 313 8.54 11.05 -7.56
CA THR A 313 7.53 11.70 -6.71
C THR A 313 6.40 12.36 -7.49
N LYS A 314 6.54 12.51 -8.81
CA LYS A 314 5.52 13.12 -9.67
C LYS A 314 5.55 12.41 -11.02
N VAL A 315 4.37 12.06 -11.52
CA VAL A 315 4.20 11.48 -12.84
C VAL A 315 3.50 12.45 -13.80
N TYR A 316 3.54 12.14 -15.09
CA TYR A 316 2.81 12.92 -16.08
C TYR A 316 1.30 12.66 -15.95
N ASN A 317 0.45 13.49 -16.56
CA ASN A 317 -1.00 13.30 -16.56
C ASN A 317 -1.46 12.11 -17.43
N PHE A 318 -0.61 11.12 -17.67
CA PHE A 318 -0.93 9.83 -18.27
C PHE A 318 -0.45 8.72 -17.34
N PHE A 319 -1.33 8.28 -16.44
CA PHE A 319 -0.94 7.30 -15.42
C PHE A 319 -2.07 6.32 -15.11
N MET A 320 -1.67 5.11 -14.75
CA MET A 320 -2.52 4.09 -14.17
C MET A 320 -2.24 4.04 -12.67
N GLY A 321 -3.30 4.10 -11.86
CA GLY A 321 -3.21 4.06 -10.41
C GLY A 321 -4.14 3.02 -9.83
N ARG A 322 -3.77 2.47 -8.67
CA ARG A 322 -4.67 1.69 -7.81
C ARG A 322 -5.84 2.57 -7.41
N SER A 323 -7.05 2.18 -7.79
CA SER A 323 -8.24 3.02 -7.67
C SER A 323 -8.50 3.44 -6.22
N ASP A 324 -8.25 2.55 -5.28
CA ASP A 324 -8.38 2.79 -3.84
C ASP A 324 -7.32 3.71 -3.27
N GLU A 325 -6.05 3.53 -3.65
CA GLU A 325 -4.96 4.38 -3.16
C GLU A 325 -5.11 5.80 -3.74
N ILE A 326 -5.46 5.96 -5.02
CA ILE A 326 -5.76 7.28 -5.62
C ILE A 326 -6.95 7.95 -4.92
N ARG A 327 -8.02 7.19 -4.65
CA ARG A 327 -9.21 7.69 -3.94
C ARG A 327 -8.88 8.10 -2.50
N SER A 328 -7.96 7.41 -1.84
CA SER A 328 -7.55 7.72 -0.46
C SER A 328 -6.76 9.03 -0.33
N VAL A 329 -6.05 9.43 -1.38
CA VAL A 329 -5.41 10.75 -1.45
C VAL A 329 -6.44 11.81 -1.83
N GLY A 330 -7.20 11.58 -2.89
CA GLY A 330 -8.20 12.52 -3.39
C GLY A 330 -7.59 13.75 -4.08
N PHE A 331 -8.45 14.62 -4.60
CA PHE A 331 -8.05 15.86 -5.27
C PHE A 331 -8.76 17.05 -4.63
N TYR A 332 -8.07 17.91 -3.88
CA TYR A 332 -8.73 18.98 -3.12
C TYR A 332 -9.47 20.00 -4.02
N PRO A 333 -10.84 20.03 -4.03
CA PRO A 333 -11.60 20.73 -5.07
C PRO A 333 -11.42 22.25 -5.12
N ALA A 334 -10.90 22.87 -4.05
CA ALA A 334 -10.65 24.32 -4.01
C ALA A 334 -9.64 24.76 -5.10
N TYR A 335 -8.77 23.85 -5.55
CA TYR A 335 -7.85 24.13 -6.66
C TYR A 335 -8.52 23.84 -8.02
N SER A 336 -9.10 24.86 -8.63
CA SER A 336 -9.92 24.72 -9.84
C SER A 336 -9.13 24.72 -11.17
N ARG A 337 -7.93 25.34 -11.22
CA ARG A 337 -7.16 25.51 -12.47
C ARG A 337 -5.66 25.20 -12.39
N TYR A 338 -5.02 25.39 -11.23
CA TYR A 338 -3.58 25.18 -11.05
C TYR A 338 -3.34 24.35 -9.80
N ALA A 339 -3.19 23.05 -10.00
CA ALA A 339 -3.14 22.08 -8.90
C ALA A 339 -2.22 20.90 -9.22
N ASP A 340 -1.44 20.99 -10.29
CA ASP A 340 -0.64 19.88 -10.83
C ASP A 340 0.42 19.38 -9.83
N ARG A 341 0.67 20.14 -8.76
CA ARG A 341 1.60 19.81 -7.67
C ARG A 341 0.89 19.32 -6.42
N GLU A 342 -0.33 19.79 -6.15
CA GLU A 342 -1.01 19.58 -4.87
C GLU A 342 -1.26 18.10 -4.61
N PHE A 343 -1.83 17.41 -5.59
CA PHE A 343 -2.06 15.96 -5.51
C PHE A 343 -0.77 15.20 -5.18
N TYR A 344 0.35 15.57 -5.80
CA TYR A 344 1.62 14.89 -5.57
C TYR A 344 2.25 15.26 -4.23
N LEU A 345 1.99 16.45 -3.71
CA LEU A 345 2.41 16.88 -2.37
C LEU A 345 1.69 16.04 -1.31
N GLU A 346 0.36 15.90 -1.43
CA GLU A 346 -0.44 15.07 -0.52
C GLU A 346 -0.16 13.57 -0.69
N ALA A 347 0.26 13.15 -1.89
CA ALA A 347 0.69 11.78 -2.15
C ALA A 347 2.06 11.43 -1.57
N LEU A 348 2.89 12.41 -1.16
CA LEU A 348 4.21 12.13 -0.60
C LEU A 348 4.10 11.28 0.67
N GLY A 349 4.84 10.17 0.68
CA GLY A 349 4.80 9.21 1.79
C GLY A 349 3.56 8.31 1.82
N ARG A 350 2.58 8.54 0.94
CA ARG A 350 1.35 7.72 0.80
C ARG A 350 1.37 6.84 -0.44
N LEU A 351 1.77 7.38 -1.58
CA LEU A 351 1.82 6.66 -2.86
C LEU A 351 3.26 6.37 -3.29
N ARG A 352 3.49 5.16 -3.78
CA ARG A 352 4.71 4.75 -4.48
C ARG A 352 4.49 4.84 -5.98
N MET A 353 5.28 5.68 -6.64
CA MET A 353 5.06 6.03 -8.04
C MET A 353 6.29 5.73 -8.89
N ALA A 354 6.07 5.33 -10.14
CA ALA A 354 7.12 5.18 -11.14
C ALA A 354 6.69 5.70 -12.51
N ALA A 355 7.67 6.14 -13.30
CA ALA A 355 7.48 6.43 -14.72
C ALA A 355 8.25 5.39 -15.54
N CYS A 356 7.62 4.83 -16.57
CA CYS A 356 8.15 3.74 -17.39
C CYS A 356 8.28 4.16 -18.85
N LYS A 357 9.37 3.73 -19.52
CA LYS A 357 9.58 4.00 -20.95
C LYS A 357 8.69 3.18 -21.88
N GLY A 358 8.25 2.00 -21.46
CA GLY A 358 7.60 1.02 -22.34
C GLY A 358 6.14 1.31 -22.72
N VAL A 359 5.59 2.48 -22.39
CA VAL A 359 4.19 2.83 -22.68
C VAL A 359 4.11 4.27 -23.15
N HIS A 360 3.52 4.48 -24.32
CA HIS A 360 3.40 5.79 -24.95
C HIS A 360 1.94 6.11 -25.27
N ILE A 361 1.56 7.38 -25.10
CA ILE A 361 0.29 7.92 -25.55
C ILE A 361 0.54 9.14 -26.44
N GLY A 362 -0.27 9.32 -27.49
CA GLY A 362 -0.27 10.55 -28.27
C GLY A 362 -0.88 11.71 -27.48
N HIS A 363 -0.45 12.93 -27.76
CA HIS A 363 -0.98 14.18 -27.19
C HIS A 363 -1.02 15.26 -28.27
#